data_AF-A0A5A9PH76-F1
#
_entry.id   AF-A0A5A9PH76-F1
#
_cell.length_a   1.000
_cell.length_b   1.000
_cell.length_c   1.000
_cell.angle_alpha   90.00
_cell.angle_beta   90.00
_cell.angle_gamma   90.00
#
_symmetry.space_group_name_H-M   'P 1'
#
loop_
_entity.id
_entity.type
_entity.pdbx_description
1 polymer ?
#
loop_
_entity_poly.entity_id
_entity_poly.type
_entity_poly.pdbx_seq_one_letter_code
_entity_poly.pdbx_strand_id
1 'polypeptide(L)'
;MGNLLVVTVVSYFGTKFHRPKIIGIGALVMAAGTLLMALPHFLMGRYEYKTVATHTNDADHFTVSSLCSPVTQNPFQQPVPGNACGSDVWCQKWEEEGSPMLVILLVGNTIRGIREATLVPLGISFIDDYARPENFLHRYFLSSNEKDEDLREGDGWLVTDLSDNPFISFMGPRPQRELTPVNRDPFVIVGGGIAGVTCAEQLASQFPSEKVYLLTASPLVKTVTNFKQVCFKFTFNQVSKTLEEFNIEEQPSSVLEEKYPNLKVIQSTVKLLQVKQHLVQTENGQTFHYKKLCLCSGARPKLLTQDNPHVLGIRDTDSAQSSSSTHIEYECEVEKIYSQQDFLMSDLNKDNSKLGMWPVYVHLNNGMVYGCDFIVSATGVVPNTDPFLCGNNFELAADHGLKVDDHMRTSEQDVYAAGDVCTIGWQPSQLWQQMRLWTQARQMGWYAARCIAAEVLEESIELDFCFELFSHITKFFNYKVVLLGKFNAQGLGQDHELLLRCTKGREYVKVVLSGGRMVGAVLIGDSDLEETFENLILNQMDLSRYGEELLNPNIDIEDYFD
;
A
#
# COMPACT_ATOMS: atom_id res chain seq x y z
N MET A 1 -31.83 2.57 -5.84
CA MET A 1 -32.65 2.63 -7.08
C MET A 1 -32.67 3.99 -7.78
N GLY A 2 -32.75 5.13 -7.06
CA GLY A 2 -32.78 6.46 -7.71
C GLY A 2 -31.54 6.85 -8.52
N ASN A 3 -30.33 6.50 -8.06
CA ASN A 3 -29.08 6.82 -8.76
C ASN A 3 -28.95 6.17 -10.13
N LEU A 4 -29.35 4.90 -10.28
CA LEU A 4 -29.11 4.13 -11.51
C LEU A 4 -29.90 4.68 -12.72
N LEU A 5 -31.14 5.11 -12.47
CA LEU A 5 -32.04 5.70 -13.48
C LEU A 5 -31.50 7.05 -13.98
N VAL A 6 -30.97 7.88 -13.06
CA VAL A 6 -30.40 9.18 -13.39
C VAL A 6 -29.07 9.02 -14.13
N VAL A 7 -28.20 8.11 -13.70
CA VAL A 7 -26.91 7.82 -14.35
C VAL A 7 -27.10 7.42 -15.81
N THR A 8 -28.10 6.57 -16.10
CA THR A 8 -28.37 6.09 -17.47
C THR A 8 -28.80 7.23 -18.39
N VAL A 9 -29.72 8.08 -17.93
CA VAL A 9 -30.22 9.23 -18.70
C VAL A 9 -29.11 10.26 -18.91
N VAL A 10 -28.35 10.58 -17.88
CA VAL A 10 -27.28 11.57 -17.93
C VAL A 10 -26.10 11.09 -18.80
N SER A 11 -25.77 9.81 -18.75
CA SER A 11 -24.73 9.22 -19.62
C SER A 11 -25.16 9.22 -21.08
N TYR A 12 -26.45 8.95 -21.37
CA TYR A 12 -27.00 9.00 -22.72
C TYR A 12 -27.00 10.43 -23.31
N PHE A 13 -27.44 11.43 -22.54
CA PHE A 13 -27.51 12.82 -23.02
C PHE A 13 -26.19 13.59 -22.91
N GLY A 14 -25.30 13.23 -21.99
CA GLY A 14 -24.00 13.88 -21.79
C GLY A 14 -23.04 13.77 -22.97
N THR A 15 -23.26 12.82 -23.88
CA THR A 15 -22.52 12.71 -25.15
C THR A 15 -22.99 13.70 -26.21
N LYS A 16 -24.22 14.23 -26.10
CA LYS A 16 -24.84 15.13 -27.09
C LYS A 16 -24.80 16.61 -26.72
N PHE A 17 -24.42 16.94 -25.49
CA PHE A 17 -24.39 18.31 -24.97
C PHE A 17 -23.00 18.74 -24.51
N HIS A 18 -22.81 20.05 -24.30
CA HIS A 18 -21.51 20.61 -23.93
C HIS A 18 -21.17 20.27 -22.46
N ARG A 19 -20.39 19.20 -22.27
CA ARG A 19 -20.06 18.59 -20.96
C ARG A 19 -19.61 19.59 -19.88
N PRO A 20 -18.73 20.58 -20.14
CA PRO A 20 -18.33 21.56 -19.12
C PRO A 20 -19.50 22.38 -18.56
N LYS A 21 -20.49 22.73 -19.39
CA LYS A 21 -21.67 23.49 -18.95
C LYS A 21 -22.58 22.63 -18.07
N ILE A 22 -22.72 21.35 -18.38
CA ILE A 22 -23.51 20.40 -17.56
C ILE A 22 -22.83 20.19 -16.21
N ILE A 23 -21.50 20.02 -16.19
CA ILE A 23 -20.72 19.91 -14.96
C ILE A 23 -20.86 21.19 -14.12
N GLY A 24 -20.75 22.38 -14.73
CA GLY A 24 -20.91 23.67 -14.05
C GLY A 24 -22.32 23.89 -13.47
N ILE A 25 -23.37 23.56 -14.23
CA ILE A 25 -24.76 23.61 -13.73
C ILE A 25 -24.94 22.60 -12.58
N GLY A 26 -24.38 21.40 -12.70
CA GLY A 26 -24.37 20.40 -11.65
C GLY A 26 -23.64 20.86 -10.39
N ALA A 27 -22.55 21.63 -10.51
CA ALA A 27 -21.87 22.21 -9.35
C ALA A 27 -22.75 23.22 -8.60
N LEU A 28 -23.46 24.10 -9.32
CA LEU A 28 -24.41 25.06 -8.72
C LEU A 28 -25.58 24.38 -8.02
N VAL A 29 -26.12 23.29 -8.60
CA VAL A 29 -27.23 22.54 -8.01
C VAL A 29 -26.79 21.81 -6.73
N MET A 30 -25.57 21.25 -6.68
CA MET A 30 -25.04 20.70 -5.43
C MET A 30 -24.84 21.78 -4.37
N ALA A 31 -24.29 22.94 -4.74
CA ALA A 31 -24.12 24.03 -3.78
C ALA A 31 -25.46 24.42 -3.14
N ALA A 32 -26.54 24.46 -3.92
CA ALA A 32 -27.89 24.69 -3.42
C ALA A 32 -28.41 23.54 -2.52
N GLY A 33 -28.17 22.28 -2.89
CA GLY A 33 -28.54 21.11 -2.08
C GLY A 33 -27.82 21.07 -0.72
N THR A 34 -26.51 21.36 -0.71
CA THR A 34 -25.70 21.45 0.51
C THR A 34 -26.13 22.63 1.38
N LEU A 35 -26.47 23.78 0.77
CA LEU A 35 -27.01 24.93 1.50
C LEU A 35 -28.34 24.60 2.19
N LEU A 36 -29.23 23.87 1.50
CA LEU A 36 -30.49 23.39 2.08
C LEU A 36 -30.25 22.41 3.24
N MET A 37 -29.24 21.55 3.14
CA MET A 37 -28.86 20.62 4.21
C MET A 37 -28.25 21.35 5.41
N ALA A 38 -27.54 22.46 5.19
CA ALA A 38 -26.97 23.28 6.25
C ALA A 38 -28.01 24.21 6.92
N LEU A 39 -29.11 24.51 6.23
CA LEU A 39 -30.14 25.46 6.68
C LEU A 39 -30.75 25.13 8.07
N PRO A 40 -31.04 23.86 8.42
CA PRO A 40 -31.51 23.50 9.76
C PRO A 40 -30.53 23.91 10.87
N HIS A 41 -29.21 23.87 10.66
CA HIS A 41 -28.23 24.28 11.67
C HIS A 41 -28.26 25.77 12.00
N PHE A 42 -28.74 26.61 11.07
CA PHE A 42 -28.89 28.06 11.28
C PHE A 42 -30.27 28.44 11.82
N LEU A 43 -31.29 27.62 11.56
CA LEU A 43 -32.67 27.86 12.00
C LEU A 43 -33.00 27.21 13.35
N MET A 44 -32.29 26.14 13.71
CA MET A 44 -32.49 25.44 14.97
C MET A 44 -31.83 26.22 16.12
N GLY A 45 -32.60 26.49 17.18
CA GLY A 45 -32.07 27.12 18.39
C GLY A 45 -31.01 26.24 19.07
N ARG A 46 -30.33 26.77 20.11
CA ARG A 46 -29.33 26.01 20.87
C ARG A 46 -29.92 24.66 21.30
N TYR A 47 -29.22 23.59 20.97
CA TYR A 47 -29.58 22.24 21.32
C TYR A 47 -29.48 22.09 22.84
N GLU A 48 -30.61 22.13 23.56
CA GLU A 48 -30.64 21.81 24.99
C GLU A 48 -30.59 20.29 25.14
N TYR A 49 -29.42 19.78 25.51
CA TYR A 49 -29.30 18.42 25.99
C TYR A 49 -30.00 18.34 27.36
N LYS A 50 -31.12 17.61 27.46
CA LYS A 50 -31.55 17.09 28.76
C LYS A 50 -30.85 15.76 28.96
N THR A 51 -29.79 15.77 29.76
CA THR A 51 -29.10 14.57 30.24
C THR A 51 -30.13 13.68 30.94
N VAL A 52 -30.46 12.52 30.38
CA VAL A 52 -31.35 11.51 31.01
C VAL A 52 -30.56 10.67 32.03
N ALA A 53 -29.71 11.33 32.81
CA ALA A 53 -28.98 10.74 33.91
C ALA A 53 -28.97 11.74 35.06
N THR A 54 -30.04 11.74 35.85
CA THR A 54 -30.00 12.32 37.20
C THR A 54 -29.07 11.46 38.05
N HIS A 55 -27.89 11.98 38.37
CA HIS A 55 -27.08 11.45 39.46
C HIS A 55 -27.91 11.49 40.74
N THR A 56 -28.36 10.33 41.19
CA THR A 56 -28.79 10.13 42.58
C THR A 56 -27.68 9.37 43.27
N ASN A 57 -27.20 9.93 44.39
CA ASN A 57 -26.14 9.35 45.20
C ASN A 57 -26.69 8.14 45.97
N ASP A 58 -26.82 7.01 45.30
CA ASP A 58 -26.91 5.70 45.95
C ASP A 58 -26.18 4.68 45.06
N ALA A 59 -25.04 4.22 45.55
CA ALA A 59 -24.32 3.09 44.98
C ALA A 59 -25.13 1.83 45.29
N ASP A 60 -25.97 1.41 44.34
CA ASP A 60 -26.33 0.01 44.06
C ASP A 60 -27.66 -0.07 43.27
N HIS A 61 -27.79 0.62 42.12
CA HIS A 61 -28.65 0.18 41.00
C HIS A 61 -28.50 1.11 39.78
N PHE A 62 -27.90 0.63 38.69
CA PHE A 62 -27.97 1.29 37.38
C PHE A 62 -29.15 0.71 36.59
N THR A 63 -30.23 1.48 36.41
CA THR A 63 -31.30 1.15 35.45
C THR A 63 -31.19 2.02 34.22
N VAL A 64 -30.72 1.43 33.11
CA VAL A 64 -30.78 2.02 31.77
C VAL A 64 -32.17 1.75 31.20
N SER A 65 -32.97 2.80 30.97
CA SER A 65 -34.24 2.66 30.26
C SER A 65 -33.97 2.51 28.76
N SER A 66 -34.04 1.27 28.26
CA SER A 66 -34.03 0.97 26.84
C SER A 66 -35.34 1.45 26.18
N LEU A 67 -35.23 2.41 25.26
CA LEU A 67 -36.27 2.74 24.29
C LEU A 67 -36.26 1.67 23.20
N CYS A 68 -36.76 0.48 23.50
CA CYS A 68 -37.37 -0.50 22.60
C CYS A 68 -37.48 -1.86 23.29
N SER A 69 -38.67 -2.23 23.76
CA SER A 69 -39.09 -3.64 23.82
C SER A 69 -40.61 -3.75 23.85
N PRO A 70 -41.22 -4.64 23.05
CA PRO A 70 -42.66 -4.86 23.08
C PRO A 70 -43.00 -5.78 24.25
N VAL A 71 -43.75 -5.28 25.24
CA VAL A 71 -44.25 -6.11 26.35
C VAL A 71 -45.58 -6.75 25.96
N THR A 72 -45.58 -8.08 25.94
CA THR A 72 -46.72 -8.97 25.78
C THR A 72 -47.70 -8.85 26.96
N GLN A 73 -48.99 -8.84 26.64
CA GLN A 73 -50.13 -8.75 27.55
C GLN A 73 -50.30 -9.99 28.43
N ASN A 74 -50.74 -9.81 29.69
CA ASN A 74 -52.01 -10.41 30.17
C ASN A 74 -52.42 -9.94 31.59
N PRO A 75 -53.71 -10.11 31.97
CA PRO A 75 -54.49 -9.16 32.76
C PRO A 75 -54.77 -9.64 34.19
N PHE A 76 -55.17 -8.76 35.11
CA PHE A 76 -56.27 -8.94 36.09
C PHE A 76 -56.28 -7.81 37.15
N GLN A 77 -57.49 -7.28 37.40
CA GLN A 77 -57.98 -6.50 38.56
C GLN A 77 -58.02 -4.95 38.52
N GLN A 78 -59.23 -4.46 38.83
CA GLN A 78 -59.75 -3.10 39.08
C GLN A 78 -60.72 -3.21 40.30
N PRO A 79 -61.21 -2.11 40.97
CA PRO A 79 -60.63 -0.76 41.15
C PRO A 79 -60.94 -0.04 42.54
N VAL A 80 -60.27 1.12 42.74
CA VAL A 80 -60.53 2.39 43.55
C VAL A 80 -60.61 2.43 45.11
N PRO A 81 -60.43 3.61 45.78
CA PRO A 81 -59.81 4.92 45.39
C PRO A 81 -58.86 5.60 46.43
N GLY A 82 -57.95 6.48 45.96
CA GLY A 82 -57.25 7.45 46.84
C GLY A 82 -56.03 8.22 46.26
N ASN A 83 -56.30 9.26 45.45
CA ASN A 83 -55.53 10.49 45.17
C ASN A 83 -54.08 10.50 44.57
N ALA A 84 -54.05 11.02 43.33
CA ALA A 84 -53.19 12.11 42.80
C ALA A 84 -51.72 11.86 42.35
N CYS A 85 -51.52 11.62 41.05
CA CYS A 85 -50.95 12.58 40.09
C CYS A 85 -51.02 12.00 38.66
N GLY A 86 -51.56 12.76 37.71
CA GLY A 86 -52.00 12.30 36.40
C GLY A 86 -50.87 11.97 35.42
N SER A 87 -50.84 10.72 34.97
CA SER A 87 -50.14 10.27 33.77
C SER A 87 -51.10 10.36 32.57
N ASP A 88 -51.34 11.56 32.03
CA ASP A 88 -52.15 11.75 30.80
C ASP A 88 -51.92 13.11 30.11
N VAL A 89 -50.68 13.64 30.11
CA VAL A 89 -50.38 14.93 29.45
C VAL A 89 -49.30 14.86 28.36
N TRP A 90 -48.57 13.75 28.21
CA TRP A 90 -47.42 13.72 27.28
C TRP A 90 -47.66 12.97 25.95
N CYS A 91 -48.74 12.19 25.83
CA CYS A 91 -49.05 11.40 24.61
C CYS A 91 -50.16 12.00 23.72
N GLN A 92 -50.53 13.27 23.90
CA GLN A 92 -51.49 13.97 23.03
C GLN A 92 -50.92 15.19 22.30
N LYS A 93 -49.58 15.30 22.19
CA LYS A 93 -48.95 16.41 21.46
C LYS A 93 -47.92 15.97 20.41
N TRP A 94 -48.13 14.79 19.83
CA TRP A 94 -47.29 14.23 18.77
C TRP A 94 -48.05 13.96 17.47
N GLU A 95 -49.30 14.45 17.34
CA GLU A 95 -50.12 14.23 16.14
C GLU A 95 -50.20 15.44 15.19
N GLU A 96 -49.61 16.59 15.53
CA GLU A 96 -49.53 17.73 14.61
C GLU A 96 -48.20 18.46 14.77
N GLU A 97 -47.21 18.07 13.95
CA GLU A 97 -46.08 18.88 13.44
C GLU A 97 -44.98 17.93 12.95
N GLY A 98 -45.14 17.37 11.75
CA GLY A 98 -43.99 16.83 11.02
C GLY A 98 -43.00 17.98 10.81
N SER A 99 -41.88 17.97 11.54
CA SER A 99 -40.94 19.09 11.52
C SER A 99 -40.56 19.43 10.07
N PRO A 100 -40.75 20.69 9.61
CA PRO A 100 -40.37 21.10 8.26
C PRO A 100 -38.88 20.89 7.99
N MET A 101 -38.06 20.73 9.04
CA MET A 101 -36.62 20.46 8.94
C MET A 101 -36.32 19.07 8.38
N LEU A 102 -37.12 18.04 8.70
CA LEU A 102 -36.92 16.70 8.17
C LEU A 102 -37.18 16.69 6.66
N VAL A 103 -38.19 17.44 6.21
CA VAL A 103 -38.51 17.62 4.80
C VAL A 103 -37.39 18.37 4.07
N ILE A 104 -36.86 19.44 4.68
CA ILE A 104 -35.72 20.19 4.12
C ILE A 104 -34.48 19.29 3.97
N LEU A 105 -34.20 18.44 4.97
CA LEU A 105 -33.05 17.52 4.95
C LEU A 105 -33.22 16.42 3.90
N LEU A 106 -34.42 15.83 3.78
CA LEU A 106 -34.74 14.85 2.75
C LEU A 106 -34.63 15.43 1.33
N VAL A 107 -35.12 16.66 1.14
CA VAL A 107 -35.01 17.39 -0.14
C VAL A 107 -33.55 17.72 -0.45
N GLY A 108 -32.78 18.19 0.53
CA GLY A 108 -31.35 18.47 0.38
C GLY A 108 -30.55 17.21 -0.03
N ASN A 109 -30.78 16.09 0.65
CA ASN A 109 -30.14 14.81 0.34
C ASN A 109 -30.53 14.28 -1.04
N THR A 110 -31.79 14.44 -1.44
CA THR A 110 -32.25 14.02 -2.77
C THR A 110 -31.61 14.86 -3.88
N ILE A 111 -31.55 16.20 -3.71
CA ILE A 111 -30.92 17.11 -4.68
C ILE A 111 -29.40 16.83 -4.78
N ARG A 112 -28.73 16.60 -3.65
CA ARG A 112 -27.32 16.22 -3.60
C ARG A 112 -27.07 14.89 -4.33
N GLY A 113 -27.89 13.87 -4.07
CA GLY A 113 -27.77 12.54 -4.69
C GLY A 113 -27.99 12.54 -6.20
N ILE A 114 -29.01 13.24 -6.71
CA ILE A 114 -29.27 13.37 -8.17
C ILE A 114 -28.04 13.96 -8.90
N ARG A 115 -27.32 14.88 -8.26
CA ARG A 115 -26.14 15.52 -8.81
C ARG A 115 -24.90 14.63 -8.73
N GLU A 116 -24.71 13.91 -7.63
CA GLU A 116 -23.59 12.98 -7.45
C GLU A 116 -23.57 11.90 -8.54
N ALA A 117 -24.75 11.40 -8.92
CA ALA A 117 -24.95 10.53 -10.08
C ALA A 117 -24.55 11.14 -11.44
N THR A 118 -24.48 12.48 -11.53
CA THR A 118 -24.15 13.18 -12.78
C THR A 118 -22.68 13.56 -12.85
N LEU A 119 -22.10 14.00 -11.73
CA LEU A 119 -20.75 14.52 -11.70
C LEU A 119 -19.68 13.43 -11.73
N VAL A 120 -19.92 12.29 -11.09
CA VAL A 120 -18.95 11.19 -11.09
C VAL A 120 -18.71 10.65 -12.51
N PRO A 121 -19.73 10.20 -13.27
CA PRO A 121 -19.50 9.66 -14.62
C PRO A 121 -19.07 10.72 -15.65
N LEU A 122 -19.65 11.92 -15.62
CA LEU A 122 -19.28 12.98 -16.58
C LEU A 122 -17.97 13.69 -16.22
N GLY A 123 -17.67 13.82 -14.93
CA GLY A 123 -16.41 14.38 -14.45
C GLY A 123 -15.25 13.45 -14.75
N ILE A 124 -15.40 12.14 -14.50
CA ILE A 124 -14.39 11.14 -14.87
C ILE A 124 -14.19 11.16 -16.38
N SER A 125 -15.24 11.02 -17.20
CA SER A 125 -15.08 11.04 -18.67
C SER A 125 -14.51 12.36 -19.21
N PHE A 126 -14.78 13.50 -18.58
CA PHE A 126 -14.17 14.76 -18.97
C PHE A 126 -12.70 14.88 -18.55
N ILE A 127 -12.34 14.41 -17.35
CA ILE A 127 -10.93 14.36 -16.93
C ILE A 127 -10.18 13.37 -17.82
N ASP A 128 -10.76 12.21 -18.09
CA ASP A 128 -10.26 11.21 -19.03
C ASP A 128 -10.03 11.90 -20.40
N ASP A 129 -11.05 12.45 -21.06
CA ASP A 129 -10.90 13.06 -22.39
C ASP A 129 -9.82 14.16 -22.51
N TYR A 130 -9.40 14.79 -21.39
CA TYR A 130 -8.44 15.90 -21.36
C TYR A 130 -7.18 15.62 -20.51
N ALA A 131 -7.07 14.45 -19.89
CA ALA A 131 -5.89 14.03 -19.14
C ALA A 131 -4.77 13.66 -20.11
N ARG A 132 -3.55 14.01 -19.73
CA ARG A 132 -2.37 13.58 -20.50
C ARG A 132 -2.22 12.05 -20.39
N PRO A 133 -1.69 11.37 -21.44
CA PRO A 133 -1.56 9.91 -21.47
C PRO A 133 -0.80 9.32 -20.27
N GLU A 134 0.09 10.09 -19.62
CA GLU A 134 0.79 9.66 -18.40
C GLU A 134 -0.12 9.45 -17.16
N ASN A 135 -1.32 10.03 -17.14
CA ASN A 135 -2.29 9.88 -16.06
C ASN A 135 -3.37 8.82 -16.33
N PHE A 136 -3.36 8.22 -17.52
CA PHE A 136 -4.39 7.32 -18.04
C PHE A 136 -4.14 5.82 -17.78
N LEU A 137 -2.91 5.47 -17.40
CA LEU A 137 -2.37 4.13 -17.62
C LEU A 137 -2.53 3.16 -16.45
N HIS A 138 -3.63 3.26 -15.68
CA HIS A 138 -3.98 2.27 -14.66
C HIS A 138 -5.04 1.24 -15.11
N ARG A 139 -5.40 1.22 -16.41
CA ARG A 139 -6.50 0.39 -16.94
C ARG A 139 -6.13 -0.97 -17.54
N TYR A 140 -4.95 -1.53 -17.24
CA TYR A 140 -4.55 -2.84 -17.79
C TYR A 140 -4.00 -3.83 -16.76
N PHE A 141 -4.50 -3.87 -15.52
CA PHE A 141 -4.22 -5.02 -14.62
C PHE A 141 -5.37 -5.30 -13.63
N LEU A 142 -6.62 -5.24 -14.10
CA LEU A 142 -7.73 -5.90 -13.42
C LEU A 142 -7.90 -7.30 -14.02
N SER A 143 -7.44 -8.30 -13.26
CA SER A 143 -7.82 -9.71 -13.32
C SER A 143 -7.92 -10.36 -14.70
N SER A 144 -6.83 -10.99 -15.13
CA SER A 144 -6.90 -12.21 -15.95
C SER A 144 -6.00 -13.25 -15.28
N ASN A 145 -6.46 -13.82 -14.16
CA ASN A 145 -5.96 -15.07 -13.59
C ASN A 145 -6.82 -15.58 -12.41
N GLU A 146 -8.15 -15.58 -12.54
CA GLU A 146 -8.94 -16.58 -11.83
C GLU A 146 -8.87 -17.87 -12.64
N LYS A 147 -8.03 -18.81 -12.20
CA LYS A 147 -8.20 -20.21 -12.57
C LYS A 147 -9.37 -20.74 -11.75
N ASP A 148 -10.43 -21.12 -12.46
CA ASP A 148 -11.49 -21.99 -11.99
C ASP A 148 -10.91 -23.18 -11.21
N GLU A 149 -11.33 -23.35 -9.96
CA GLU A 149 -11.79 -24.63 -9.40
C GLU A 149 -12.43 -24.39 -8.01
N ASP A 150 -13.59 -25.02 -7.81
CA ASP A 150 -14.39 -25.13 -6.58
C ASP A 150 -15.29 -23.94 -6.14
N LEU A 151 -16.38 -23.71 -6.90
CA LEU A 151 -17.64 -23.22 -6.32
C LEU A 151 -18.82 -24.09 -6.77
N ARG A 152 -19.43 -24.78 -5.81
CA ARG A 152 -20.73 -25.47 -5.96
C ARG A 152 -21.85 -24.44 -6.08
N GLU A 153 -22.80 -24.76 -6.95
CA GLU A 153 -23.98 -23.99 -7.35
C GLU A 153 -24.78 -23.36 -6.19
N GLY A 154 -25.14 -22.08 -6.39
CA GLY A 154 -26.15 -21.37 -5.61
C GLY A 154 -26.15 -19.87 -5.89
N ASP A 155 -27.02 -19.45 -6.82
CA ASP A 155 -27.45 -18.07 -7.15
C ASP A 155 -26.51 -17.21 -8.03
N GLY A 156 -26.85 -17.17 -9.32
CA GLY A 156 -26.03 -16.59 -10.38
C GLY A 156 -26.22 -15.11 -10.66
N TRP A 157 -25.10 -14.47 -11.01
CA TRP A 157 -25.01 -13.45 -12.06
C TRP A 157 -24.00 -13.93 -13.10
N LEU A 158 -24.49 -14.21 -14.31
CA LEU A 158 -23.65 -14.53 -15.47
C LEU A 158 -22.80 -13.31 -15.85
N VAL A 159 -21.48 -13.43 -15.75
CA VAL A 159 -20.54 -12.54 -16.44
C VAL A 159 -20.43 -13.03 -17.87
N THR A 160 -21.14 -12.38 -18.79
CA THR A 160 -20.96 -12.59 -20.23
C THR A 160 -19.70 -11.88 -20.69
N ASP A 161 -18.83 -12.65 -21.36
CA ASP A 161 -17.79 -12.27 -22.31
C ASP A 161 -17.88 -10.79 -22.78
N LEU A 162 -16.88 -9.98 -22.39
CA LEU A 162 -16.80 -8.54 -22.68
C LEU A 162 -16.13 -8.23 -24.04
N SER A 163 -15.91 -9.24 -24.89
CA SER A 163 -15.38 -9.05 -26.25
C SER A 163 -16.32 -8.26 -27.18
N ASP A 164 -17.62 -8.19 -26.87
CA ASP A 164 -18.64 -7.49 -27.68
C ASP A 164 -19.00 -6.07 -27.15
N ASN A 165 -18.19 -5.47 -26.28
CA ASN A 165 -18.47 -4.11 -25.80
C ASN A 165 -18.14 -3.04 -26.88
N PRO A 166 -19.14 -2.30 -27.42
CA PRO A 166 -18.94 -1.34 -28.50
C PRO A 166 -18.12 -0.10 -28.12
N PHE A 167 -17.66 0.02 -26.87
CA PHE A 167 -16.70 1.05 -26.44
C PHE A 167 -15.24 0.71 -26.76
N ILE A 168 -14.90 -0.55 -27.06
CA ILE A 168 -13.51 -0.98 -27.34
C ILE A 168 -13.12 -0.73 -28.81
N SER A 169 -14.07 -0.48 -29.73
CA SER A 169 -13.79 -0.30 -31.16
C SER A 169 -13.47 1.15 -31.61
N PHE A 170 -13.42 2.12 -30.69
CA PHE A 170 -13.24 3.54 -31.04
C PHE A 170 -11.81 4.09 -30.93
N MET A 171 -10.85 3.30 -30.42
CA MET A 171 -9.43 3.66 -30.47
C MET A 171 -8.77 2.98 -31.67
N GLY A 172 -8.76 3.66 -32.82
CA GLY A 172 -7.89 3.26 -33.93
C GLY A 172 -6.41 3.26 -33.50
N PRO A 173 -5.53 2.50 -34.18
CA PRO A 173 -4.10 2.56 -33.90
C PRO A 173 -3.61 4.01 -34.03
N ARG A 174 -2.86 4.48 -33.02
CA ARG A 174 -2.30 5.84 -33.01
C ARG A 174 -1.42 6.05 -34.25
N PRO A 175 -1.34 7.28 -34.79
CA PRO A 175 -0.36 7.59 -35.81
C PRO A 175 1.04 7.34 -35.24
N GLN A 176 1.77 6.41 -35.82
CA GLN A 176 3.20 6.26 -35.55
C GLN A 176 3.87 7.56 -35.98
N ARG A 177 4.39 8.32 -35.02
CA ARG A 177 5.35 9.38 -35.34
C ARG A 177 6.61 8.65 -35.79
N GLU A 178 6.93 8.71 -37.08
CA GLU A 178 8.18 8.18 -37.62
C GLU A 178 9.33 8.89 -36.89
N LEU A 179 9.84 8.22 -35.86
CA LEU A 179 11.12 8.55 -35.25
C LEU A 179 12.17 8.35 -36.34
N THR A 180 13.02 9.36 -36.52
CA THR A 180 14.26 9.25 -37.29
C THR A 180 15.03 7.99 -36.90
N PRO A 181 15.86 7.38 -37.76
CA PRO A 181 16.55 6.13 -37.44
C PRO A 181 17.59 6.38 -36.34
N VAL A 182 17.14 6.34 -35.09
CA VAL A 182 17.92 6.47 -33.87
C VAL A 182 18.40 5.09 -33.46
N ASN A 183 19.56 5.06 -32.82
CA ASN A 183 20.31 3.89 -32.37
C ASN A 183 19.45 2.66 -32.03
N ARG A 184 19.69 1.51 -32.69
CA ARG A 184 18.91 0.26 -32.56
C ARG A 184 19.23 -0.55 -31.30
N ASP A 185 19.99 0.04 -30.37
CA ASP A 185 20.42 -0.66 -29.17
C ASP A 185 19.22 -0.91 -28.24
N PRO A 186 19.14 -2.10 -27.63
CA PRO A 186 18.01 -2.52 -26.78
C PRO A 186 18.00 -1.78 -25.44
N PHE A 187 16.86 -1.86 -24.75
CA PHE A 187 16.82 -1.65 -23.30
C PHE A 187 17.43 -2.87 -22.59
N VAL A 188 18.26 -2.66 -21.58
CA VAL A 188 18.84 -3.74 -20.77
C VAL A 188 18.50 -3.53 -19.30
N ILE A 189 18.01 -4.57 -18.64
CA ILE A 189 17.69 -4.59 -17.21
C ILE A 189 18.50 -5.71 -16.56
N VAL A 190 19.12 -5.43 -15.42
CA VAL A 190 19.96 -6.39 -14.69
C VAL A 190 19.30 -6.77 -13.38
N GLY A 191 18.81 -8.01 -13.27
CA GLY A 191 18.26 -8.59 -12.05
C GLY A 191 16.83 -9.09 -12.22
N GLY A 192 16.61 -10.40 -12.06
CA GLY A 192 15.28 -11.04 -12.14
C GLY A 192 14.43 -10.93 -10.86
N GLY A 193 14.77 -10.00 -9.97
CA GLY A 193 13.95 -9.69 -8.79
C GLY A 193 12.79 -8.75 -9.12
N ILE A 194 11.99 -8.42 -8.10
CA ILE A 194 10.75 -7.63 -8.24
C ILE A 194 10.98 -6.33 -9.00
N ALA A 195 11.98 -5.52 -8.59
CA ALA A 195 12.27 -4.24 -9.25
C ALA A 195 12.62 -4.40 -10.74
N GLY A 196 13.45 -5.39 -11.08
CA GLY A 196 13.90 -5.61 -12.45
C GLY A 196 12.81 -6.21 -13.34
N VAL A 197 12.03 -7.16 -12.83
CA VAL A 197 10.87 -7.72 -13.54
C VAL A 197 9.84 -6.63 -13.78
N THR A 198 9.45 -5.86 -12.75
CA THR A 198 8.50 -4.75 -12.92
C THR A 198 9.02 -3.71 -13.92
N CYS A 199 10.30 -3.33 -13.86
CA CYS A 199 10.88 -2.40 -14.83
C CYS A 199 10.83 -2.95 -16.27
N ALA A 200 11.17 -4.23 -16.45
CA ALA A 200 11.18 -4.87 -17.76
C ALA A 200 9.77 -5.00 -18.35
N GLU A 201 8.77 -5.39 -17.54
CA GLU A 201 7.37 -5.48 -17.97
C GLU A 201 6.84 -4.12 -18.43
N GLN A 202 7.12 -3.05 -17.69
CA GLN A 202 6.68 -1.70 -18.04
C GLN A 202 7.31 -1.22 -19.35
N LEU A 203 8.63 -1.37 -19.51
CA LEU A 203 9.32 -0.97 -20.74
C LEU A 203 8.87 -1.80 -21.94
N ALA A 204 8.70 -3.12 -21.77
CA ALA A 204 8.24 -3.99 -22.84
C ALA A 204 6.83 -3.63 -23.30
N SER A 205 5.94 -3.32 -22.35
CA SER A 205 4.57 -2.88 -22.63
C SER A 205 4.51 -1.52 -23.32
N GLN A 206 5.35 -0.56 -22.91
CA GLN A 206 5.34 0.80 -23.44
C GLN A 206 6.02 0.91 -24.81
N PHE A 207 7.02 0.06 -25.08
CA PHE A 207 7.78 0.05 -26.33
C PHE A 207 7.71 -1.31 -27.03
N PRO A 208 6.53 -1.72 -27.56
CA PRO A 208 6.35 -3.06 -28.16
C PRO A 208 7.21 -3.31 -29.40
N SER A 209 7.71 -2.26 -30.06
CA SER A 209 8.62 -2.35 -31.22
C SER A 209 10.10 -2.42 -30.84
N GLU A 210 10.45 -2.14 -29.57
CA GLU A 210 11.82 -2.08 -29.09
C GLU A 210 12.19 -3.37 -28.36
N LYS A 211 13.45 -3.79 -28.50
CA LYS A 211 13.94 -4.99 -27.80
C LYS A 211 14.26 -4.65 -26.35
N VAL A 212 13.82 -5.52 -25.44
CA VAL A 212 14.11 -5.44 -24.01
C VAL A 212 14.82 -6.72 -23.59
N TYR A 213 15.98 -6.61 -22.95
CA TYR A 213 16.72 -7.73 -22.37
C TYR A 213 16.68 -7.68 -20.84
N LEU A 214 16.26 -8.77 -20.21
CA LEU A 214 16.34 -8.95 -18.76
C LEU A 214 17.44 -9.97 -18.43
N LEU A 215 18.54 -9.52 -17.86
CA LEU A 215 19.64 -10.38 -17.42
C LEU A 215 19.36 -10.88 -16.00
N THR A 216 19.33 -12.19 -15.77
CA THR A 216 19.04 -12.81 -14.47
C THR A 216 20.04 -13.91 -14.13
N ALA A 217 20.41 -14.02 -12.85
CA ALA A 217 21.26 -15.10 -12.36
C ALA A 217 20.49 -16.42 -12.15
N SER A 218 19.16 -16.35 -11.98
CA SER A 218 18.27 -17.49 -11.73
C SER A 218 17.36 -17.74 -12.93
N PRO A 219 17.00 -19.02 -13.23
CA PRO A 219 15.97 -19.33 -14.23
C PRO A 219 14.56 -18.93 -13.78
N LEU A 220 14.36 -18.71 -12.48
CA LEU A 220 13.12 -18.21 -11.91
C LEU A 220 13.19 -16.69 -11.75
N VAL A 221 12.10 -16.04 -12.09
CA VAL A 221 11.89 -14.60 -11.94
C VAL A 221 10.83 -14.35 -10.87
N LYS A 222 11.02 -13.30 -10.08
CA LYS A 222 10.06 -12.91 -9.05
C LYS A 222 9.01 -12.00 -9.69
N THR A 223 7.80 -12.51 -9.88
CA THR A 223 6.67 -11.79 -10.46
C THR A 223 5.69 -11.35 -9.38
N VAL A 224 5.02 -10.24 -9.64
CA VAL A 224 3.95 -9.72 -8.78
C VAL A 224 2.62 -10.22 -9.32
N THR A 225 1.86 -10.95 -8.50
CA THR A 225 0.53 -11.47 -8.82
C THR A 225 -0.51 -10.93 -7.83
N ASN A 226 -1.80 -11.05 -8.15
CA ASN A 226 -2.90 -10.63 -7.28
C ASN A 226 -2.75 -9.18 -6.76
N PHE A 227 -2.30 -8.29 -7.63
CA PHE A 227 -2.13 -6.89 -7.31
C PHE A 227 -3.49 -6.25 -7.00
N LYS A 228 -3.60 -5.69 -5.79
CA LYS A 228 -4.75 -4.94 -5.31
C LYS A 228 -4.25 -3.58 -4.83
N GLN A 229 -4.79 -2.54 -5.42
CA GLN A 229 -4.65 -1.20 -4.87
C GLN A 229 -5.72 -1.08 -3.78
N VAL A 230 -5.29 -0.94 -2.53
CA VAL A 230 -6.19 -1.00 -1.36
C VAL A 230 -6.95 0.32 -1.20
N CYS A 231 -6.35 1.44 -1.61
CA CYS A 231 -7.02 2.74 -1.63
C CYS A 231 -7.57 3.04 -3.03
N PHE A 232 -8.90 2.97 -3.20
CA PHE A 232 -9.56 3.47 -4.41
C PHE A 232 -10.88 4.16 -4.06
N LYS A 233 -10.83 5.20 -3.22
CA LYS A 233 -11.97 6.10 -2.98
C LYS A 233 -11.60 7.48 -3.54
N PHE A 234 -12.22 7.85 -4.65
CA PHE A 234 -12.07 9.18 -5.26
C PHE A 234 -12.95 10.18 -4.50
N THR A 235 -12.46 10.71 -3.39
CA THR A 235 -13.01 11.96 -2.84
C THR A 235 -12.40 13.12 -3.62
N PHE A 236 -13.22 14.11 -3.98
CA PHE A 236 -12.97 15.16 -5.00
C PHE A 236 -11.67 16.00 -4.83
N ASN A 237 -10.88 15.79 -3.78
CA ASN A 237 -9.61 16.47 -3.48
C ASN A 237 -8.47 15.55 -2.99
N GLN A 238 -8.66 14.24 -2.83
CA GLN A 238 -7.64 13.33 -2.32
C GLN A 238 -7.66 12.03 -3.12
N VAL A 239 -6.57 11.76 -3.84
CA VAL A 239 -6.33 10.45 -4.43
C VAL A 239 -5.25 9.81 -3.59
N SER A 240 -5.65 8.98 -2.63
CA SER A 240 -4.70 8.12 -1.95
C SER A 240 -4.28 7.00 -2.91
N LYS A 241 -2.97 6.85 -3.14
CA LYS A 241 -2.42 5.93 -4.16
C LYS A 241 -1.37 4.97 -3.63
N THR A 242 -1.01 5.04 -2.34
CA THR A 242 0.25 4.46 -1.87
C THR A 242 0.11 3.02 -1.38
N LEU A 243 -1.09 2.60 -0.97
CA LEU A 243 -1.30 1.25 -0.44
C LEU A 243 -1.49 0.21 -1.55
N GLU A 244 -0.50 -0.68 -1.66
CA GLU A 244 -0.47 -1.81 -2.58
C GLU A 244 -0.40 -3.12 -1.78
N GLU A 245 -1.35 -4.03 -2.01
CA GLU A 245 -1.31 -5.43 -1.58
C GLU A 245 -1.06 -6.30 -2.81
N PHE A 246 -0.13 -7.24 -2.73
CA PHE A 246 0.12 -8.19 -3.80
C PHE A 246 0.82 -9.44 -3.29
N ASN A 247 0.75 -10.51 -4.08
CA ASN A 247 1.49 -11.74 -3.86
C ASN A 247 2.77 -11.74 -4.70
N ILE A 248 3.80 -12.41 -4.19
CA ILE A 248 5.06 -12.62 -4.90
C ILE A 248 5.16 -14.09 -5.21
N GLU A 249 5.35 -14.39 -6.48
CA GLU A 249 5.51 -15.76 -6.96
C GLU A 249 6.81 -15.89 -7.72
N GLU A 250 7.46 -17.03 -7.57
CA GLU A 250 8.59 -17.40 -8.43
C GLU A 250 8.05 -18.16 -9.64
N GLN A 251 8.20 -17.55 -10.82
CA GLN A 251 7.69 -18.08 -12.07
C GLN A 251 8.85 -18.36 -13.03
N PRO A 252 8.74 -19.36 -13.93
CA PRO A 252 9.70 -19.54 -15.00
C PRO A 252 9.79 -18.31 -15.91
N SER A 253 10.98 -18.00 -16.41
CA SER A 253 11.19 -16.84 -17.29
C SER A 253 10.35 -16.88 -18.58
N SER A 254 9.96 -18.07 -19.04
CA SER A 254 9.12 -18.26 -20.24
C SER A 254 7.77 -17.54 -20.14
N VAL A 255 7.19 -17.44 -18.94
CA VAL A 255 5.91 -16.76 -18.72
C VAL A 255 5.99 -15.27 -19.10
N LEU A 256 7.12 -14.62 -18.80
CA LEU A 256 7.35 -13.22 -19.19
C LEU A 256 7.54 -13.07 -20.70
N GLU A 257 8.30 -13.97 -21.32
CA GLU A 257 8.57 -13.94 -22.77
C GLU A 257 7.31 -14.24 -23.60
N GLU A 258 6.42 -15.12 -23.11
CA GLU A 258 5.12 -15.38 -23.72
C GLU A 258 4.19 -14.16 -23.65
N LYS A 259 4.20 -13.46 -22.52
CA LYS A 259 3.38 -12.25 -22.29
C LYS A 259 3.89 -11.05 -23.10
N TYR A 260 5.20 -10.92 -23.27
CA TYR A 260 5.84 -9.79 -23.95
C TYR A 260 6.80 -10.27 -25.05
N PRO A 261 6.35 -10.35 -26.32
CA PRO A 261 7.17 -10.90 -27.42
C PRO A 261 8.47 -10.14 -27.71
N ASN A 262 8.58 -8.88 -27.28
CA ASN A 262 9.75 -8.04 -27.44
C ASN A 262 10.72 -8.09 -26.23
N LEU A 263 10.35 -8.80 -25.17
CA LEU A 263 11.17 -9.06 -24.00
C LEU A 263 11.88 -10.42 -24.13
N LYS A 264 13.18 -10.45 -23.88
CA LYS A 264 13.95 -11.68 -23.79
C LYS A 264 14.69 -11.76 -22.46
N VAL A 265 14.54 -12.89 -21.77
CA VAL A 265 15.21 -13.16 -20.50
C VAL A 265 16.48 -13.95 -20.78
N ILE A 266 17.61 -13.45 -20.29
CA ILE A 266 18.92 -14.07 -20.44
C ILE A 266 19.37 -14.57 -19.07
N GLN A 267 19.51 -15.88 -18.94
CA GLN A 267 20.06 -16.49 -17.73
C GLN A 267 21.59 -16.38 -17.73
N SER A 268 22.10 -15.27 -17.21
CA SER A 268 23.51 -15.08 -16.93
C SER A 268 23.74 -13.93 -15.94
N THR A 269 24.72 -14.08 -15.07
CA THR A 269 25.16 -13.01 -14.16
C THR A 269 26.00 -11.99 -14.93
N VAL A 270 25.87 -10.72 -14.56
CA VAL A 270 26.74 -9.66 -15.09
C VAL A 270 28.12 -9.77 -14.45
N LYS A 271 29.14 -9.84 -15.30
CA LYS A 271 30.55 -9.90 -14.90
C LYS A 271 31.19 -8.53 -14.86
N LEU A 272 30.90 -7.72 -15.87
CA LEU A 272 31.50 -6.40 -16.05
C LEU A 272 30.51 -5.47 -16.77
N LEU A 273 30.41 -4.24 -16.26
CA LEU A 273 29.75 -3.13 -16.93
C LEU A 273 30.81 -2.15 -17.44
N GLN A 274 30.68 -1.67 -18.68
CA GLN A 274 31.55 -0.64 -19.25
C GLN A 274 30.67 0.51 -19.76
N VAL A 275 30.43 1.50 -18.90
CA VAL A 275 29.46 2.58 -19.21
C VAL A 275 29.88 3.38 -20.43
N LYS A 276 31.16 3.75 -20.54
CA LYS A 276 31.69 4.52 -21.68
C LYS A 276 31.49 3.86 -23.04
N GLN A 277 31.32 2.53 -23.06
CA GLN A 277 31.12 1.75 -24.28
C GLN A 277 29.65 1.31 -24.44
N HIS A 278 28.78 1.69 -23.50
CA HIS A 278 27.39 1.25 -23.42
C HIS A 278 27.27 -0.27 -23.50
N LEU A 279 28.09 -0.97 -22.70
CA LEU A 279 28.30 -2.40 -22.83
C LEU A 279 28.16 -3.15 -21.50
N VAL A 280 27.41 -4.24 -21.50
CA VAL A 280 27.34 -5.21 -20.40
C VAL A 280 27.93 -6.55 -20.87
N GLN A 281 28.87 -7.08 -20.10
CA GLN A 281 29.43 -8.42 -20.30
C GLN A 281 28.93 -9.37 -19.22
N THR A 282 28.50 -10.56 -19.64
CA THR A 282 27.98 -11.60 -18.75
C THR A 282 29.01 -12.71 -18.53
N GLU A 283 28.83 -13.52 -17.48
CA GLU A 283 29.75 -14.61 -17.14
C GLU A 283 29.86 -15.69 -18.22
N ASN A 284 28.81 -15.88 -19.02
CA ASN A 284 28.83 -16.80 -20.17
C ASN A 284 29.58 -16.24 -21.40
N GLY A 285 30.21 -15.06 -21.28
CA GLY A 285 30.97 -14.42 -22.35
C GLY A 285 30.12 -13.66 -23.38
N GLN A 286 28.80 -13.60 -23.21
CA GLN A 286 27.95 -12.76 -24.06
C GLN A 286 28.13 -11.28 -23.71
N THR A 287 27.84 -10.44 -24.70
CA THR A 287 28.02 -9.00 -24.61
C THR A 287 26.78 -8.31 -25.17
N PHE A 288 26.25 -7.36 -24.43
CA PHE A 288 25.01 -6.64 -24.75
C PHE A 288 25.30 -5.15 -24.79
N HIS A 289 25.08 -4.53 -25.95
CA HIS A 289 24.99 -3.08 -26.06
C HIS A 289 23.63 -2.60 -25.54
N TYR A 290 23.57 -1.38 -25.01
CA TYR A 290 22.33 -0.82 -24.50
C TYR A 290 22.16 0.65 -24.88
N LYS A 291 20.91 1.07 -25.13
CA LYS A 291 20.58 2.50 -25.20
C LYS A 291 20.32 3.09 -23.82
N LYS A 292 19.68 2.32 -22.93
CA LYS A 292 19.41 2.65 -21.53
C LYS A 292 19.53 1.37 -20.71
N LEU A 293 20.17 1.46 -19.55
CA LEU A 293 20.42 0.35 -18.64
C LEU A 293 19.74 0.61 -17.29
N CYS A 294 19.02 -0.38 -16.76
CA CYS A 294 18.48 -0.32 -15.40
C CYS A 294 19.10 -1.42 -14.52
N LEU A 295 19.81 -1.02 -13.47
CA LEU A 295 20.44 -1.92 -12.51
C LEU A 295 19.46 -2.24 -11.37
N CYS A 296 19.08 -3.51 -11.26
CA CYS A 296 18.11 -4.04 -10.29
C CYS A 296 18.64 -5.31 -9.60
N SER A 297 19.95 -5.39 -9.34
CA SER A 297 20.63 -6.58 -8.77
C SER A 297 20.27 -6.87 -7.31
N GLY A 298 19.45 -6.03 -6.69
CA GLY A 298 18.97 -6.17 -5.33
C GLY A 298 20.09 -6.12 -4.28
N ALA A 299 19.97 -6.96 -3.26
CA ALA A 299 20.87 -7.00 -2.11
C ALA A 299 21.03 -8.43 -1.59
N ARG A 300 22.18 -8.71 -0.99
CA ARG A 300 22.55 -9.99 -0.35
C ARG A 300 22.41 -9.91 1.17
N PRO A 301 22.13 -11.03 1.89
CA PRO A 301 22.14 -11.04 3.35
C PRO A 301 23.43 -10.51 3.95
N LYS A 302 23.29 -9.73 5.02
CA LYS A 302 24.40 -9.42 5.91
C LYS A 302 24.61 -10.62 6.84
N LEU A 303 25.61 -11.43 6.53
CA LEU A 303 25.99 -12.57 7.35
C LEU A 303 26.80 -12.11 8.56
N LEU A 304 26.55 -12.73 9.72
CA LEU A 304 27.37 -12.54 10.93
C LEU A 304 28.83 -12.94 10.72
N THR A 305 29.08 -13.93 9.87
CA THR A 305 30.40 -14.35 9.40
C THR A 305 30.28 -14.91 7.99
N GLN A 306 31.28 -14.64 7.13
CA GLN A 306 31.27 -15.06 5.73
C GLN A 306 31.88 -16.47 5.52
N ASP A 307 32.71 -16.93 6.46
CA ASP A 307 33.57 -18.11 6.25
C ASP A 307 33.05 -19.39 6.91
N ASN A 308 31.87 -19.35 7.55
CA ASN A 308 31.30 -20.51 8.23
C ASN A 308 30.13 -21.11 7.44
N PRO A 309 30.22 -22.36 6.93
CA PRO A 309 29.18 -22.98 6.14
C PRO A 309 27.89 -23.27 6.93
N HIS A 310 27.94 -23.23 8.26
CA HIS A 310 26.78 -23.41 9.14
C HIS A 310 26.04 -22.09 9.42
N VAL A 311 26.49 -20.95 8.87
CA VAL A 311 25.83 -19.66 9.01
C VAL A 311 25.12 -19.31 7.71
N LEU A 312 23.79 -19.35 7.75
CA LEU A 312 22.92 -19.15 6.60
C LEU A 312 22.23 -17.80 6.68
N GLY A 313 22.09 -17.10 5.56
CA GLY A 313 21.26 -15.90 5.46
C GLY A 313 19.90 -16.24 4.86
N ILE A 314 18.82 -15.64 5.36
CA ILE A 314 17.51 -15.74 4.72
C ILE A 314 17.37 -14.57 3.74
N ARG A 315 17.08 -14.89 2.46
CA ARG A 315 16.79 -13.88 1.43
C ARG A 315 15.77 -14.33 0.41
N ASP A 316 15.86 -15.59 0.01
CA ASP A 316 14.95 -16.18 -0.95
C ASP A 316 13.72 -16.78 -0.25
N THR A 317 12.71 -17.07 -1.05
CA THR A 317 11.35 -17.46 -0.65
C THR A 317 11.29 -18.87 -0.04
N ASP A 318 12.43 -19.43 0.33
CA ASP A 318 12.56 -20.74 0.93
C ASP A 318 11.89 -20.75 2.29
N SER A 319 10.73 -21.40 2.28
CA SER A 319 9.84 -21.54 3.41
C SER A 319 10.51 -22.36 4.51
N ALA A 320 10.92 -21.71 5.60
CA ALA A 320 11.29 -22.41 6.82
C ALA A 320 10.03 -23.01 7.45
N GLN A 321 9.72 -24.27 7.14
CA GLN A 321 8.73 -25.05 7.87
C GLN A 321 9.40 -25.83 9.00
N SER A 322 9.14 -25.45 10.25
CA SER A 322 8.94 -26.39 11.35
C SER A 322 8.62 -25.65 12.65
N SER A 323 7.63 -26.15 13.38
CA SER A 323 7.38 -25.75 14.75
C SER A 323 8.39 -26.44 15.67
N SER A 324 9.09 -25.64 16.45
CA SER A 324 9.88 -26.10 17.60
C SER A 324 9.71 -25.08 18.73
N SER A 325 9.95 -25.51 19.97
CA SER A 325 9.95 -24.63 21.14
C SER A 325 10.95 -23.49 20.92
N THR A 326 10.43 -22.28 20.70
CA THR A 326 11.27 -21.10 20.46
C THR A 326 11.80 -20.56 21.78
N HIS A 327 13.12 -20.53 21.94
CA HIS A 327 13.78 -19.79 23.02
C HIS A 327 14.18 -18.41 22.49
N ILE A 328 13.79 -17.34 23.18
CA ILE A 328 14.16 -15.97 22.83
C ILE A 328 15.09 -15.44 23.90
N GLU A 329 16.32 -15.12 23.52
CA GLU A 329 17.29 -14.43 24.37
C GLU A 329 17.23 -12.93 24.04
N TYR A 330 16.94 -12.11 25.04
CA TYR A 330 16.83 -10.66 24.89
C TYR A 330 18.12 -9.96 25.37
N GLU A 331 18.32 -8.72 24.93
CA GLU A 331 19.40 -7.84 25.41
C GLU A 331 20.83 -8.41 25.23
N CYS A 332 21.02 -9.25 24.22
CA CYS A 332 22.31 -9.84 23.88
C CYS A 332 22.72 -9.54 22.44
N GLU A 333 24.02 -9.53 22.20
CA GLU A 333 24.60 -9.51 20.85
C GLU A 333 25.50 -10.73 20.67
N VAL A 334 25.60 -11.19 19.41
CA VAL A 334 26.57 -12.23 19.05
C VAL A 334 27.96 -11.63 19.13
N GLU A 335 28.74 -12.07 20.12
CA GLU A 335 30.12 -11.63 20.29
C GLU A 335 31.05 -12.41 19.34
N LYS A 336 30.88 -13.74 19.27
CA LYS A 336 31.71 -14.59 18.42
C LYS A 336 31.03 -15.90 18.04
N ILE A 337 31.31 -16.36 16.81
CA ILE A 337 30.89 -17.68 16.31
C ILE A 337 32.14 -18.54 16.19
N TYR A 338 32.07 -19.77 16.70
CA TYR A 338 33.15 -20.75 16.67
C TYR A 338 32.77 -21.95 15.80
N SER A 339 33.71 -22.41 14.99
CA SER A 339 33.63 -23.77 14.45
C SER A 339 33.77 -24.77 15.60
N GLN A 340 33.34 -26.02 15.38
CA GLN A 340 33.54 -27.09 16.35
C GLN A 340 35.00 -27.19 16.83
N GLN A 341 35.98 -27.13 15.92
CA GLN A 341 37.40 -27.26 16.26
C GLN A 341 37.90 -26.06 17.07
N ASP A 342 37.54 -24.84 16.67
CA ASP A 342 37.95 -23.62 17.36
C ASP A 342 37.35 -23.53 18.76
N PHE A 343 36.10 -23.97 18.92
CA PHE A 343 35.45 -24.01 20.23
C PHE A 343 36.17 -24.97 21.16
N LEU A 344 36.49 -26.19 20.70
CA LEU A 344 37.17 -27.20 21.50
C LEU A 344 38.56 -26.75 21.98
N MET A 345 39.24 -25.91 21.20
CA MET A 345 40.54 -25.31 21.55
C MET A 345 40.43 -24.05 22.42
N SER A 346 39.23 -23.48 22.57
CA SER A 346 39.01 -22.26 23.35
C SER A 346 38.90 -22.54 24.85
N ASP A 347 39.22 -21.54 25.68
CA ASP A 347 39.05 -21.63 27.14
C ASP A 347 37.57 -21.78 27.55
N LEU A 348 36.63 -21.34 26.70
CA LEU A 348 35.18 -21.45 26.92
C LEU A 348 34.68 -22.90 26.99
N ASN A 349 35.39 -23.85 26.37
CA ASN A 349 35.05 -25.26 26.43
C ASN A 349 35.24 -25.84 27.85
N LYS A 350 36.19 -25.32 28.64
CA LYS A 350 36.40 -25.77 30.02
C LYS A 350 35.18 -25.48 30.89
N ASP A 351 34.60 -24.29 30.71
CA ASP A 351 33.45 -23.81 31.48
C ASP A 351 32.13 -24.42 30.98
N ASN A 352 32.07 -24.81 29.70
CA ASN A 352 30.84 -25.27 29.05
C ASN A 352 30.89 -26.71 28.52
N SER A 353 31.74 -27.56 29.12
CA SER A 353 31.94 -28.97 28.72
C SER A 353 30.65 -29.82 28.66
N LYS A 354 29.55 -29.36 29.26
CA LYS A 354 28.23 -30.03 29.25
C LYS A 354 27.38 -29.73 28.02
N LEU A 355 27.75 -28.77 27.17
CA LEU A 355 26.94 -28.37 26.00
C LEU A 355 26.78 -29.48 24.97
N GLY A 356 27.62 -30.52 25.01
CA GLY A 356 27.66 -31.55 23.97
C GLY A 356 28.44 -31.09 22.75
N MET A 357 28.42 -31.91 21.71
CA MET A 357 29.26 -31.75 20.54
C MET A 357 28.42 -31.27 19.35
N TRP A 358 28.69 -30.04 18.89
CA TRP A 358 27.92 -29.36 17.85
C TRP A 358 28.84 -28.90 16.71
N PRO A 359 28.32 -28.78 15.47
CA PRO A 359 29.11 -28.28 14.34
C PRO A 359 29.49 -26.80 14.49
N VAL A 360 28.65 -26.00 15.15
CA VAL A 360 28.89 -24.58 15.38
C VAL A 360 28.44 -24.15 16.79
N TYR A 361 29.17 -23.20 17.37
CA TYR A 361 28.85 -22.60 18.66
C TYR A 361 28.75 -21.07 18.51
N VAL A 362 27.80 -20.48 19.24
CA VAL A 362 27.62 -19.03 19.33
C VAL A 362 27.88 -18.57 20.76
N HIS A 363 28.76 -17.57 20.91
CA HIS A 363 29.05 -16.88 22.16
C HIS A 363 28.43 -15.49 22.13
N LEU A 364 27.66 -15.18 23.16
CA LEU A 364 26.96 -13.93 23.32
C LEU A 364 27.71 -13.02 24.31
N ASN A 365 27.56 -11.70 24.14
CA ASN A 365 28.19 -10.71 25.00
C ASN A 365 27.72 -10.74 26.47
N ASN A 366 26.62 -11.44 26.77
CA ASN A 366 26.13 -11.70 28.12
C ASN A 366 26.79 -12.93 28.76
N GLY A 367 27.77 -13.56 28.09
CA GLY A 367 28.54 -14.71 28.54
C GLY A 367 27.89 -16.07 28.23
N MET A 368 26.69 -16.09 27.65
CA MET A 368 26.02 -17.34 27.29
C MET A 368 26.63 -17.96 26.04
N VAL A 369 26.70 -19.29 26.02
CA VAL A 369 27.19 -20.07 24.87
C VAL A 369 26.15 -21.11 24.48
N TYR A 370 25.83 -21.18 23.19
CA TYR A 370 24.93 -22.19 22.63
C TYR A 370 25.63 -23.00 21.55
N GLY A 371 25.45 -24.32 21.59
CA GLY A 371 25.79 -25.20 20.47
C GLY A 371 24.57 -25.43 19.59
N CYS A 372 24.75 -25.40 18.27
CA CYS A 372 23.67 -25.54 17.30
C CYS A 372 24.14 -26.24 16.01
N ASP A 373 23.19 -26.78 15.25
CA ASP A 373 23.47 -27.43 13.95
C ASP A 373 23.75 -26.40 12.84
N PHE A 374 23.07 -25.25 12.91
CA PHE A 374 23.24 -24.11 12.02
C PHE A 374 22.76 -22.82 12.71
N ILE A 375 23.21 -21.69 12.19
CA ILE A 375 22.82 -20.33 12.61
C ILE A 375 22.14 -19.65 11.43
N VAL A 376 21.00 -19.02 11.69
CA VAL A 376 20.31 -18.18 10.71
C VAL A 376 20.60 -16.71 11.01
N SER A 377 21.25 -16.01 10.08
CA SER A 377 21.58 -14.59 10.15
C SER A 377 20.56 -13.76 9.39
N ALA A 378 19.76 -12.98 10.12
CA ALA A 378 18.77 -12.04 9.57
C ALA A 378 19.05 -10.60 10.02
N THR A 379 20.31 -10.14 9.93
CA THR A 379 20.78 -8.84 10.45
C THR A 379 20.68 -7.67 9.45
N GLY A 380 19.92 -7.86 8.38
CA GLY A 380 19.80 -6.91 7.27
C GLY A 380 20.46 -7.42 5.99
N VAL A 381 20.63 -6.51 5.02
CA VAL A 381 21.15 -6.83 3.68
C VAL A 381 22.15 -5.77 3.21
N VAL A 382 23.00 -6.13 2.26
CA VAL A 382 24.00 -5.28 1.62
C VAL A 382 23.69 -5.17 0.13
N PRO A 383 23.65 -3.95 -0.47
CA PRO A 383 23.51 -3.74 -1.91
C PRO A 383 24.44 -4.60 -2.77
N ASN A 384 23.94 -5.13 -3.88
CA ASN A 384 24.75 -5.86 -4.84
C ASN A 384 25.33 -4.93 -5.91
N THR A 385 26.23 -4.04 -5.51
CA THR A 385 26.84 -3.03 -6.41
C THR A 385 28.17 -3.45 -7.01
N ASP A 386 28.89 -4.39 -6.36
CA ASP A 386 30.26 -4.78 -6.69
C ASP A 386 30.53 -5.05 -8.19
N PRO A 387 29.67 -5.77 -8.95
CA PRO A 387 29.94 -6.08 -10.36
C PRO A 387 30.00 -4.86 -11.28
N PHE A 388 29.50 -3.70 -10.83
CA PHE A 388 29.36 -2.50 -11.64
C PHE A 388 30.45 -1.46 -11.37
N LEU A 389 31.17 -1.56 -10.25
CA LEU A 389 32.09 -0.51 -9.80
C LEU A 389 33.42 -0.53 -10.55
N CYS A 390 33.87 -1.70 -10.98
CA CYS A 390 35.16 -1.84 -11.64
C CYS A 390 35.15 -1.12 -13.01
N GLY A 391 35.94 -0.05 -13.13
CA GLY A 391 36.10 0.72 -14.38
C GLY A 391 35.04 1.79 -14.64
N ASN A 392 34.10 1.99 -13.72
CA ASN A 392 33.07 3.04 -13.76
C ASN A 392 33.14 3.92 -12.50
N ASN A 393 32.51 5.10 -12.54
CA ASN A 393 32.54 6.13 -11.52
C ASN A 393 31.14 6.34 -10.90
N PHE A 394 30.57 5.29 -10.33
CA PHE A 394 29.30 5.38 -9.60
C PHE A 394 29.47 6.13 -8.27
N GLU A 395 28.61 7.10 -8.00
CA GLU A 395 28.42 7.66 -6.67
C GLU A 395 27.73 6.64 -5.77
N LEU A 396 28.31 6.36 -4.60
CA LEU A 396 27.76 5.44 -3.63
C LEU A 396 27.26 6.17 -2.39
N ALA A 397 26.14 5.70 -1.85
CA ALA A 397 25.63 6.12 -0.55
C ALA A 397 26.40 5.44 0.61
N ALA A 398 26.11 5.86 1.84
CA ALA A 398 26.78 5.35 3.04
C ALA A 398 26.58 3.84 3.27
N ASP A 399 25.51 3.27 2.72
CA ASP A 399 25.20 1.84 2.79
C ASP A 399 25.75 1.04 1.59
N HIS A 400 26.62 1.65 0.78
CA HIS A 400 27.17 1.11 -0.48
C HIS A 400 26.15 0.93 -1.60
N GLY A 401 24.94 1.50 -1.48
CA GLY A 401 23.95 1.53 -2.57
C GLY A 401 24.35 2.50 -3.67
N LEU A 402 23.97 2.20 -4.92
CA LEU A 402 24.11 3.15 -6.03
C LEU A 402 23.25 4.38 -5.72
N LYS A 403 23.85 5.56 -5.65
CA LYS A 403 23.09 6.78 -5.40
C LYS A 403 22.29 7.16 -6.66
N VAL A 404 21.01 7.46 -6.50
CA VAL A 404 20.12 7.83 -7.60
C VAL A 404 19.45 9.19 -7.39
N ASP A 405 19.21 9.95 -8.45
CA ASP A 405 18.42 11.18 -8.42
C ASP A 405 16.89 10.91 -8.41
N ASP A 406 16.10 11.98 -8.38
CA ASP A 406 14.63 11.94 -8.41
C ASP A 406 14.04 11.40 -9.73
N HIS A 407 14.86 11.10 -10.73
CA HIS A 407 14.51 10.41 -11.97
C HIS A 407 15.10 8.99 -12.02
N MET A 408 15.52 8.45 -10.88
CA MET A 408 16.16 7.14 -10.73
C MET A 408 17.50 7.00 -11.49
N ARG A 409 18.11 8.09 -11.94
CA ARG A 409 19.39 8.09 -12.66
C ARG A 409 20.54 7.94 -11.68
N THR A 410 21.53 7.15 -12.06
CA THR A 410 22.80 7.10 -11.34
C THR A 410 23.71 8.25 -11.78
N SER A 411 24.92 8.37 -11.20
CA SER A 411 25.94 9.32 -11.67
C SER A 411 26.51 8.99 -13.05
N GLU A 412 26.25 7.79 -13.57
CA GLU A 412 26.72 7.32 -14.87
C GLU A 412 25.64 7.52 -15.95
N GLN A 413 26.05 8.02 -17.11
CA GLN A 413 25.12 8.39 -18.19
C GLN A 413 24.37 7.16 -18.73
N ASP A 414 23.07 7.33 -18.98
CA ASP A 414 22.16 6.30 -19.51
C ASP A 414 22.00 5.07 -18.60
N VAL A 415 22.43 5.16 -17.34
CA VAL A 415 22.31 4.12 -16.32
C VAL A 415 21.39 4.58 -15.18
N TYR A 416 20.37 3.78 -14.92
CA TYR A 416 19.41 3.92 -13.82
C TYR A 416 19.59 2.78 -12.84
N ALA A 417 19.06 2.93 -11.63
CA ALA A 417 19.01 1.84 -10.67
C ALA A 417 17.70 1.86 -9.88
N ALA A 418 17.21 0.68 -9.51
CA ALA A 418 15.93 0.55 -8.80
C ALA A 418 15.90 -0.61 -7.80
N GLY A 419 15.12 -0.43 -6.74
CA GLY A 419 15.01 -1.38 -5.64
C GLY A 419 16.26 -1.42 -4.77
N ASP A 420 16.49 -2.54 -4.09
CA ASP A 420 17.49 -2.64 -3.02
C ASP A 420 18.94 -2.37 -3.46
N VAL A 421 19.28 -2.36 -4.76
CA VAL A 421 20.66 -2.04 -5.17
C VAL A 421 21.02 -0.56 -4.97
N CYS A 422 20.02 0.33 -4.92
CA CYS A 422 20.21 1.77 -4.94
C CYS A 422 19.71 2.46 -3.66
N THR A 423 20.19 3.68 -3.47
CA THR A 423 19.82 4.55 -2.35
C THR A 423 19.46 5.92 -2.92
N ILE A 424 18.33 6.47 -2.49
CA ILE A 424 17.86 7.75 -2.99
C ILE A 424 18.83 8.89 -2.63
N GLY A 425 19.05 9.79 -3.57
CA GLY A 425 20.02 10.89 -3.46
C GLY A 425 19.38 12.26 -3.25
N TRP A 426 18.06 12.37 -3.40
CA TRP A 426 17.29 13.58 -3.09
C TRP A 426 16.82 13.59 -1.62
N GLN A 427 16.25 14.71 -1.18
CA GLN A 427 15.65 14.81 0.15
C GLN A 427 14.27 14.15 0.15
N PRO A 428 14.05 13.03 0.88
CA PRO A 428 12.74 12.40 0.94
C PRO A 428 11.73 13.26 1.73
N SER A 429 10.44 12.97 1.52
CA SER A 429 9.38 13.43 2.42
C SER A 429 9.67 13.00 3.86
N GLN A 430 9.25 13.82 4.83
CA GLN A 430 9.42 13.51 6.26
C GLN A 430 8.66 12.25 6.70
N LEU A 431 7.65 11.84 5.93
CA LEU A 431 6.79 10.69 6.19
C LEU A 431 7.21 9.46 5.39
N TRP A 432 8.22 9.60 4.51
CA TRP A 432 8.78 8.51 3.75
C TRP A 432 10.16 8.14 4.26
N GLN A 433 10.44 6.84 4.26
CA GLN A 433 11.76 6.33 4.59
C GLN A 433 12.11 5.17 3.68
N GLN A 434 13.36 5.12 3.26
CA GLN A 434 13.80 4.02 2.42
C GLN A 434 13.93 2.75 3.26
N MET A 435 13.32 1.67 2.78
CA MET A 435 13.47 0.33 3.33
C MET A 435 13.62 -0.67 2.19
N ARG A 436 14.36 -1.74 2.45
CA ARG A 436 14.69 -2.77 1.46
C ARG A 436 13.59 -3.83 1.43
N LEU A 437 12.42 -3.40 0.97
CA LEU A 437 11.16 -4.15 0.97
C LEU A 437 10.69 -4.38 -0.46
N TRP A 438 9.95 -5.47 -0.65
CA TRP A 438 9.35 -5.78 -1.95
C TRP A 438 8.41 -4.69 -2.47
N THR A 439 7.71 -3.96 -1.58
CA THR A 439 6.77 -2.89 -1.97
C THR A 439 7.53 -1.75 -2.62
N GLN A 440 8.60 -1.28 -1.96
CA GLN A 440 9.48 -0.25 -2.53
C GLN A 440 10.21 -0.75 -3.76
N ALA A 441 10.66 -2.01 -3.79
CA ALA A 441 11.30 -2.58 -4.99
C ALA A 441 10.37 -2.51 -6.21
N ARG A 442 9.09 -2.85 -6.05
CA ARG A 442 8.08 -2.73 -7.11
C ARG A 442 7.87 -1.27 -7.52
N GLN A 443 7.62 -0.37 -6.57
CA GLN A 443 7.38 1.05 -6.81
C GLN A 443 8.56 1.70 -7.54
N MET A 444 9.78 1.47 -7.08
CA MET A 444 11.01 1.99 -7.70
C MET A 444 11.23 1.38 -9.09
N GLY A 445 11.00 0.08 -9.28
CA GLY A 445 11.13 -0.57 -10.58
C GLY A 445 10.14 -0.02 -11.61
N TRP A 446 8.89 0.21 -11.19
CA TRP A 446 7.85 0.83 -12.00
C TRP A 446 8.19 2.29 -12.35
N TYR A 447 8.63 3.08 -11.36
CA TYR A 447 8.97 4.48 -11.57
C TYR A 447 10.23 4.66 -12.44
N ALA A 448 11.24 3.80 -12.27
CA ALA A 448 12.44 3.82 -13.12
C ALA A 448 12.11 3.58 -14.59
N ALA A 449 11.20 2.65 -14.90
CA ALA A 449 10.74 2.44 -16.28
C ALA A 449 10.07 3.69 -16.85
N ARG A 450 9.24 4.39 -16.07
CA ARG A 450 8.62 5.65 -16.50
C ARG A 450 9.65 6.76 -16.72
N CYS A 451 10.67 6.85 -15.88
CA CYS A 451 11.76 7.83 -16.04
C CYS A 451 12.57 7.55 -17.31
N ILE A 452 12.92 6.28 -17.56
CA ILE A 452 13.59 5.84 -18.79
C ILE A 452 12.73 6.21 -20.02
N ALA A 453 11.43 5.93 -19.95
CA ALA A 453 10.53 6.19 -21.05
C ALA A 453 10.35 7.68 -21.34
N ALA A 454 10.17 8.49 -20.28
CA ALA A 454 10.05 9.94 -20.39
C ALA A 454 11.30 10.53 -21.05
N GLU A 455 12.50 10.08 -20.65
CA GLU A 455 13.73 10.55 -21.26
C GLU A 455 13.88 10.13 -22.74
N VAL A 456 13.49 8.90 -23.09
CA VAL A 456 13.51 8.42 -24.49
C VAL A 456 12.50 9.18 -25.37
N LEU A 457 11.36 9.56 -24.81
CA LEU A 457 10.29 10.28 -25.50
C LEU A 457 10.46 11.81 -25.45
N GLU A 458 11.50 12.31 -24.77
CA GLU A 458 11.74 13.73 -24.51
C GLU A 458 10.56 14.40 -23.77
N GLU A 459 9.94 13.67 -22.83
CA GLU A 459 8.84 14.10 -21.99
C GLU A 459 9.33 14.45 -20.58
N SER A 460 8.61 15.35 -19.90
CA SER A 460 8.84 15.67 -18.50
C SER A 460 8.11 14.69 -17.60
N ILE A 461 8.75 14.26 -16.52
CA ILE A 461 8.14 13.43 -15.46
C ILE A 461 8.40 14.07 -14.10
N GLU A 462 7.42 14.00 -13.21
CA GLU A 462 7.55 14.44 -11.81
C GLU A 462 7.80 13.24 -10.89
N LEU A 463 8.29 13.52 -9.68
CA LEU A 463 8.47 12.49 -8.66
C LEU A 463 7.13 11.82 -8.34
N ASP A 464 7.11 10.49 -8.31
CA ASP A 464 5.88 9.77 -8.06
C ASP A 464 5.44 9.88 -6.59
N PHE A 465 4.13 9.90 -6.39
CA PHE A 465 3.52 10.02 -5.06
C PHE A 465 3.93 8.87 -4.10
N CYS A 466 4.39 7.72 -4.62
CA CYS A 466 4.91 6.64 -3.79
C CYS A 466 6.12 7.00 -2.90
N PHE A 467 6.76 8.15 -3.16
CA PHE A 467 7.85 8.70 -2.34
C PHE A 467 7.40 9.71 -1.28
N GLU A 468 6.10 9.99 -1.14
CA GLU A 468 5.56 10.93 -0.15
C GLU A 468 5.29 10.29 1.21
N LEU A 469 4.86 9.03 1.22
CA LEU A 469 4.51 8.30 2.44
C LEU A 469 5.10 6.90 2.43
N PHE A 470 5.72 6.50 3.53
CA PHE A 470 6.08 5.10 3.74
C PHE A 470 4.81 4.26 3.91
N SER A 471 4.57 3.32 3.01
CA SER A 471 3.50 2.34 3.11
C SER A 471 4.02 0.92 2.90
N HIS A 472 3.54 -0.02 3.73
CA HIS A 472 3.87 -1.43 3.54
C HIS A 472 2.73 -2.32 4.06
N ILE A 473 2.28 -3.24 3.22
CA ILE A 473 1.32 -4.28 3.57
C ILE A 473 2.00 -5.64 3.48
N THR A 474 1.82 -6.46 4.51
CA THR A 474 2.31 -7.83 4.57
C THR A 474 1.35 -8.71 5.39
N LYS A 475 1.60 -10.02 5.43
CA LYS A 475 0.82 -10.98 6.23
C LYS A 475 1.74 -11.78 7.15
N PHE A 476 1.43 -11.78 8.44
CA PHE A 476 2.11 -12.60 9.45
C PHE A 476 1.09 -13.46 10.18
N PHE A 477 1.28 -14.79 10.17
CA PHE A 477 0.35 -15.73 10.81
C PHE A 477 -1.12 -15.53 10.39
N ASN A 478 -1.37 -15.26 9.10
CA ASN A 478 -2.66 -14.89 8.52
C ASN A 478 -3.26 -13.56 8.99
N TYR A 479 -2.57 -12.78 9.83
CA TYR A 479 -2.95 -11.40 10.10
C TYR A 479 -2.36 -10.49 9.03
N LYS A 480 -3.21 -9.68 8.41
CA LYS A 480 -2.80 -8.52 7.62
C LYS A 480 -2.05 -7.55 8.54
N VAL A 481 -0.90 -7.05 8.12
CA VAL A 481 -0.08 -6.06 8.84
C VAL A 481 0.18 -4.90 7.90
N VAL A 482 -0.23 -3.71 8.30
CA VAL A 482 -0.08 -2.46 7.57
C VAL A 482 0.79 -1.50 8.38
N LEU A 483 1.81 -0.96 7.75
CA LEU A 483 2.73 0.01 8.32
C LEU A 483 2.64 1.31 7.51
N LEU A 484 2.38 2.42 8.20
CA LEU A 484 2.23 3.73 7.59
C LEU A 484 3.17 4.76 8.24
N GLY A 485 3.82 5.58 7.42
CA GLY A 485 4.65 6.70 7.84
C GLY A 485 5.72 6.32 8.86
N LYS A 486 5.83 7.12 9.93
CA LYS A 486 6.69 6.88 11.08
C LYS A 486 6.05 5.90 12.07
N PHE A 487 5.73 4.70 11.60
CA PHE A 487 5.00 3.67 12.34
C PHE A 487 5.64 3.23 13.69
N ASN A 488 6.94 3.47 13.90
CA ASN A 488 7.64 3.26 15.17
C ASN A 488 8.20 4.56 15.76
N ALA A 489 7.58 5.72 15.45
CA ALA A 489 8.06 7.03 15.88
C ALA A 489 9.52 7.28 15.45
N GLN A 490 9.93 6.73 14.30
CA GLN A 490 11.31 6.75 13.85
C GLN A 490 11.80 8.19 13.64
N GLY A 491 12.92 8.52 14.26
CA GLY A 491 13.49 9.87 14.20
C GLY A 491 12.63 10.94 14.88
N LEU A 492 11.59 10.56 15.63
CA LEU A 492 10.91 11.48 16.55
C LEU A 492 11.67 11.49 17.88
N GLY A 493 11.73 12.66 18.51
CA GLY A 493 12.26 12.79 19.87
C GLY A 493 11.28 12.23 20.90
N GLN A 494 11.44 12.63 22.16
CA GLN A 494 10.50 12.24 23.22
C GLN A 494 9.12 12.92 23.11
N ASP A 495 8.99 13.91 22.23
CA ASP A 495 7.76 14.69 22.04
C ASP A 495 6.84 14.04 21.00
N HIS A 496 6.36 12.84 21.31
CA HIS A 496 5.35 12.13 20.53
C HIS A 496 4.37 11.39 21.45
N GLU A 497 3.16 11.18 20.97
CA GLU A 497 2.10 10.48 21.67
C GLU A 497 1.77 9.17 20.93
N LEU A 498 1.55 8.10 21.70
CA LEU A 498 1.17 6.80 21.17
C LEU A 498 -0.23 6.45 21.63
N LEU A 499 -1.14 6.27 20.69
CA LEU A 499 -2.49 5.76 20.95
C LEU A 499 -2.54 4.29 20.56
N LEU A 500 -3.17 3.47 21.40
CA LEU A 500 -3.21 2.02 21.25
C LEU A 500 -4.63 1.48 21.44
N ARG A 501 -5.08 0.68 20.48
CA ARG A 501 -6.28 -0.16 20.60
C ARG A 501 -5.89 -1.60 20.32
N CYS A 502 -6.25 -2.50 21.22
CA CYS A 502 -6.00 -3.92 21.03
C CYS A 502 -7.25 -4.72 21.40
N THR A 503 -7.78 -5.43 20.42
CA THR A 503 -8.86 -6.40 20.60
C THR A 503 -8.27 -7.79 20.43
N LYS A 504 -8.11 -8.50 21.55
CA LYS A 504 -7.41 -9.80 21.58
C LYS A 504 -7.96 -10.76 20.52
N GLY A 505 -7.07 -11.23 19.64
CA GLY A 505 -7.40 -12.21 18.58
C GLY A 505 -8.15 -11.63 17.38
N ARG A 506 -8.35 -10.30 17.31
CA ARG A 506 -8.95 -9.62 16.16
C ARG A 506 -8.00 -8.60 15.56
N GLU A 507 -7.65 -7.58 16.33
CA GLU A 507 -6.94 -6.42 15.80
C GLU A 507 -5.99 -5.79 16.82
N TYR A 508 -4.98 -5.12 16.27
CA TYR A 508 -4.10 -4.23 16.99
C TYR A 508 -3.87 -2.98 16.14
N VAL A 509 -4.18 -1.83 16.72
CA VAL A 509 -4.05 -0.51 16.10
C VAL A 509 -3.14 0.33 16.98
N LYS A 510 -2.06 0.82 16.39
CA LYS A 510 -1.15 1.79 17.01
C LYS A 510 -1.07 3.03 16.14
N VAL A 511 -1.26 4.18 16.74
CA VAL A 511 -1.12 5.48 16.08
C VAL A 511 0.01 6.26 16.75
N VAL A 512 0.82 6.92 15.92
CA VAL A 512 1.89 7.83 16.34
C VAL A 512 1.46 9.25 16.01
N LEU A 513 1.30 10.07 17.05
CA LEU A 513 1.01 11.50 16.93
C LEU A 513 2.25 12.32 17.29
N SER A 514 2.48 13.40 16.55
CA SER A 514 3.53 14.38 16.83
C SER A 514 2.97 15.78 16.61
N GLY A 515 3.02 16.63 17.64
CA GLY A 515 2.46 17.98 17.58
C GLY A 515 0.96 18.01 17.20
N GLY A 516 0.20 17.03 17.70
CA GLY A 516 -1.23 16.89 17.41
C GLY A 516 -1.57 16.26 16.05
N ARG A 517 -0.60 15.93 15.21
CA ARG A 517 -0.83 15.38 13.86
C ARG A 517 -0.44 13.91 13.78
N MET A 518 -1.18 13.12 12.99
CA MET A 518 -0.80 11.75 12.72
C MET A 518 0.42 11.70 11.80
N VAL A 519 1.44 10.97 12.23
CA VAL A 519 2.70 10.82 11.47
C VAL A 519 3.03 9.37 11.16
N GLY A 520 2.35 8.41 11.79
CA GLY A 520 2.49 7.00 11.46
C GLY A 520 1.48 6.11 12.15
N ALA A 521 1.32 4.88 11.65
CA ALA A 521 0.44 3.88 12.22
C ALA A 521 0.93 2.44 11.98
N VAL A 522 0.53 1.53 12.87
CA VAL A 522 0.61 0.08 12.68
C VAL A 522 -0.78 -0.50 12.84
N LEU A 523 -1.26 -1.19 11.82
CA LEU A 523 -2.56 -1.86 11.82
C LEU A 523 -2.32 -3.35 11.62
N ILE A 524 -2.87 -4.18 12.50
CA ILE A 524 -2.75 -5.64 12.45
C ILE A 524 -4.15 -6.22 12.55
N GLY A 525 -4.47 -7.16 11.66
CA GLY A 525 -5.80 -7.72 11.51
C GLY A 525 -6.68 -6.91 10.56
N ASP A 526 -7.99 -7.09 10.67
CA ASP A 526 -8.98 -6.35 9.89
C ASP A 526 -9.41 -5.13 10.71
N SER A 527 -8.72 -4.01 10.48
CA SER A 527 -8.99 -2.74 11.19
C SER A 527 -9.97 -1.83 10.47
N ASP A 528 -10.07 -1.93 9.14
CA ASP A 528 -10.82 -1.00 8.26
C ASP A 528 -10.47 0.48 8.55
N LEU A 529 -9.17 0.78 8.69
CA LEU A 529 -8.64 2.09 9.07
C LEU A 529 -7.47 2.54 8.18
N GLU A 530 -7.03 1.67 7.27
CA GLU A 530 -5.85 1.85 6.44
C GLU A 530 -5.93 3.12 5.60
N GLU A 531 -7.06 3.32 4.93
CA GLU A 531 -7.33 4.48 4.07
C GLU A 531 -7.47 5.76 4.89
N THR A 532 -8.28 5.74 5.95
CA THR A 532 -8.48 6.91 6.81
C THR A 532 -7.17 7.37 7.41
N PHE A 533 -6.33 6.45 7.90
CA PHE A 533 -5.09 6.80 8.55
C PHE A 533 -4.03 7.26 7.55
N GLU A 534 -3.97 6.66 6.37
CA GLU A 534 -3.16 7.18 5.26
C GLU A 534 -3.54 8.62 4.92
N ASN A 535 -4.83 8.91 4.77
CA ASN A 535 -5.33 10.25 4.48
C ASN A 535 -5.04 11.23 5.63
N LEU A 536 -5.26 10.85 6.89
CA LEU A 536 -4.95 11.68 8.05
C LEU A 536 -3.46 12.03 8.13
N ILE A 537 -2.58 11.08 7.80
CA ILE A 537 -1.14 11.29 7.72
C ILE A 537 -0.80 12.24 6.59
N LEU A 538 -1.31 12.01 5.37
CA LEU A 538 -0.99 12.86 4.21
C LEU A 538 -1.53 14.29 4.35
N ASN A 539 -2.75 14.44 4.87
CA ASN A 539 -3.38 15.73 5.10
C ASN A 539 -2.76 16.51 6.26
N GLN A 540 -1.99 15.82 7.10
CA GLN A 540 -1.39 16.39 8.30
C GLN A 540 -2.47 17.10 9.14
N MET A 541 -3.63 16.47 9.38
CA MET A 541 -4.71 17.14 10.12
C MET A 541 -4.35 17.31 11.62
N ASP A 542 -4.80 18.40 12.25
CA ASP A 542 -4.69 18.57 13.70
C ASP A 542 -5.77 17.75 14.41
N LEU A 543 -5.33 16.72 15.12
CA LEU A 543 -6.14 15.72 15.82
C LEU A 543 -6.11 15.90 17.34
N SER A 544 -5.48 16.95 17.88
CA SER A 544 -5.36 17.16 19.33
C SER A 544 -6.69 17.20 20.09
N ARG A 545 -7.80 17.47 19.39
CA ARG A 545 -9.14 17.53 19.99
C ARG A 545 -9.78 16.17 20.24
N TYR A 546 -9.32 15.13 19.55
CA TYR A 546 -9.94 13.80 19.59
C TYR A 546 -9.26 12.91 20.64
N GLY A 547 -7.94 13.01 20.82
CA GLY A 547 -7.20 12.21 21.80
C GLY A 547 -7.47 10.71 21.61
N GLU A 548 -7.78 10.00 22.70
CA GLU A 548 -8.08 8.56 22.67
C GLU A 548 -9.36 8.20 21.89
N GLU A 549 -10.30 9.14 21.72
CA GLU A 549 -11.55 8.89 20.97
C GLU A 549 -11.28 8.60 19.49
N LEU A 550 -10.10 8.98 18.97
CA LEU A 550 -9.66 8.63 17.61
C LEU A 550 -9.66 7.11 17.36
N LEU A 551 -9.48 6.32 18.42
CA LEU A 551 -9.46 4.86 18.33
C LEU A 551 -10.75 4.21 18.85
N ASN A 552 -11.78 4.98 19.23
CA ASN A 552 -13.01 4.42 19.76
C ASN A 552 -13.72 3.57 18.69
N PRO A 553 -13.90 2.25 18.88
CA PRO A 553 -14.50 1.37 17.87
C PRO A 553 -15.99 1.63 17.65
N ASN A 554 -16.65 2.42 18.50
CA ASN A 554 -18.04 2.81 18.32
C ASN A 554 -18.21 4.09 17.49
N ILE A 555 -17.11 4.74 17.13
CA ILE A 555 -17.09 5.93 16.29
C ILE A 555 -16.57 5.49 14.93
N ASP A 556 -17.41 5.58 13.92
CA ASP A 556 -16.96 5.41 12.55
C ASP A 556 -16.18 6.65 12.15
N ILE A 557 -14.85 6.53 12.18
CA ILE A 557 -13.95 7.65 11.90
C ILE A 557 -13.89 7.96 10.39
N GLU A 558 -14.24 7.01 9.52
CA GLU A 558 -14.36 7.28 8.08
C GLU A 558 -15.40 8.37 7.82
N ASP A 559 -16.57 8.29 8.47
CA ASP A 559 -17.65 9.28 8.33
C ASP A 559 -17.26 10.72 8.71
N TYR A 560 -16.23 10.90 9.54
CA TYR A 560 -15.78 12.22 9.98
C TYR A 560 -14.68 12.82 9.10
N PHE A 561 -13.87 11.98 8.43
CA PHE A 561 -12.66 12.41 7.75
C PHE A 561 -12.61 12.05 6.24
N ASP A 562 -13.59 11.31 5.73
CA ASP A 562 -13.91 11.20 4.29
C ASP A 562 -14.53 12.50 3.75
#